data_AF-A0A926JPL0-F1
#
_entry.id   AF-A0A926JPL0-F1
#
_cell.length_a   1.000
_cell.length_b   1.000
_cell.length_c   1.000
_cell.angle_alpha   90.00
_cell.angle_beta   90.00
_cell.angle_gamma   90.00
#
_symmetry.space_group_name_H-M   'P 1'
#
loop_
_entity.id
_entity.type
_entity.pdbx_description
1 polymer ?
#
loop_
_entity_poly.entity_id
_entity_poly.type
_entity_poly.pdbx_seq_one_letter_code
_entity_poly.pdbx_strand_id
1 'polypeptide(L)' 'MKILIRILFFAILAALGTGYYFIWAEQPQTGHLIIGATVVVMAFVLMPLFLIHRYKGKNLRNFTLFKEQKEDKNAENQ' A
#
# COMPACT_ATOMS: atom_id res chain seq x y z
N MET A 1 1.99 -8.59 -11.37
CA MET A 1 1.54 -7.91 -10.14
C MET A 1 2.33 -8.32 -8.89
N LYS A 2 2.67 -9.61 -8.66
CA LYS A 2 3.40 -10.08 -7.47
C LYS A 2 4.84 -9.54 -7.33
N ILE A 3 5.49 -9.21 -8.46
CA ILE A 3 6.87 -8.71 -8.49
C ILE A 3 6.99 -7.30 -7.90
N LEU A 4 6.01 -6.43 -8.14
CA LEU A 4 6.07 -5.02 -7.71
C LEU A 4 6.08 -4.90 -6.19
N ILE A 5 5.24 -5.69 -5.52
CA ILE A 5 5.21 -5.78 -4.06
C ILE A 5 6.48 -6.41 -3.49
N ARG A 6 7.04 -7.44 -4.15
CA ARG A 6 8.32 -8.02 -3.73
C ARG A 6 9.44 -7.00 -3.80
N ILE A 7 9.55 -6.26 -4.91
CA ILE A 7 10.56 -5.20 -5.09
C ILE A 7 10.40 -4.13 -4.00
N LEU A 8 9.17 -3.69 -3.73
CA LEU A 8 8.89 -2.71 -2.68
C LEU A 8 9.30 -3.23 -1.29
N PHE A 9 9.01 -4.50 -1.00
CA PHE A 9 9.38 -5.13 0.26
C PHE A 9 10.91 -5.18 0.45
N PHE A 10 11.65 -5.58 -0.60
CA PHE A 10 13.11 -5.58 -0.57
C PHE A 10 13.71 -4.18 -0.47
N ALA A 11 13.09 -3.18 -1.11
CA ALA A 11 13.53 -1.78 -1.01
C ALA A 11 13.41 -1.25 0.43
N ILE A 12 12.35 -1.61 1.15
CA ILE A 12 12.16 -1.24 2.55
C ILE A 12 13.16 -1.95 3.45
N LEU A 13 13.41 -3.25 3.22
CA LEU A 13 14.44 -3.98 3.95
C LEU A 13 15.82 -3.33 3.75
N ALA A 14 16.14 -2.92 2.53
CA ALA A 14 17.38 -2.20 2.25
C ALA A 14 17.43 -0.84 2.98
N ALA A 15 16.35 -0.06 2.98
CA ALA A 15 16.26 1.23 3.66
C ALA A 15 16.38 1.12 5.20
N LEU A 16 15.80 0.07 5.79
CA LEU A 16 15.98 -0.22 7.21
C LEU A 16 17.42 -0.65 7.52
N GLY A 17 18.01 -1.48 6.66
CA GLY A 17 19.40 -1.91 6.77
C GLY A 17 20.39 -0.74 6.69
N THR A 18 20.19 0.19 5.75
CA THR A 18 21.02 1.40 5.65
C THR A 18 20.82 2.31 6.86
N GLY A 19 19.59 2.52 7.32
CA GLY A 19 19.32 3.29 8.54
C GLY A 19 20.03 2.71 9.77
N TYR A 20 20.02 1.39 9.94
CA TYR A 20 20.70 0.71 11.05
C TYR A 20 22.23 0.77 10.93
N TYR A 21 22.77 0.69 9.71
CA TYR A 21 24.20 0.87 9.46
C TYR A 21 24.69 2.27 9.87
N PHE A 22 23.91 3.32 9.57
CA PHE A 22 24.24 4.69 9.98
C PHE A 22 24.22 4.90 11.50
N ILE A 23 23.39 4.16 12.25
CA ILE A 23 23.42 4.17 13.72
C ILE A 23 24.74 3.60 14.24
N TRP A 24 25.22 2.52 13.63
CA TRP A 24 26.49 1.88 13.99
C TRP A 24 27.72 2.69 13.58
N ALA A 25 27.62 3.55 12.58
CA ALA A 25 28.72 4.41 12.08
C ALA A 25 28.93 5.70 12.90
N GLU A 26 28.65 5.67 14.21
CA GLU A 26 28.81 6.79 15.16
C GLU A 26 27.99 8.06 14.85
N GLN A 27 26.99 7.97 13.97
CA GLN A 27 26.03 9.06 13.68
C GLN A 27 24.60 8.65 14.07
N PRO A 28 24.33 8.39 15.36
CA PRO A 28 23.04 7.87 15.81
C PRO A 28 21.88 8.81 15.48
N GLN A 29 22.11 10.13 15.54
CA GLN A 29 21.08 11.14 15.22
C GLN A 29 20.60 11.02 13.76
N THR A 30 21.55 10.91 12.82
CA THR A 30 21.25 10.75 11.40
C THR A 30 20.58 9.41 11.13
N GLY A 31 21.05 8.34 11.79
CA GLY A 31 20.47 7.00 11.68
C GLY A 31 19.01 6.95 12.16
N HIS A 32 18.71 7.54 13.33
CA HIS A 32 17.34 7.62 13.83
C HIS A 32 16.42 8.44 12.93
N LEU A 33 16.92 9.55 12.35
CA LEU A 33 16.17 10.36 11.39
C LEU A 33 15.84 9.56 10.12
N ILE A 34 16.81 8.82 9.58
CA ILE A 34 16.63 7.97 8.40
C ILE A 34 15.60 6.87 8.66
N ILE A 35 15.67 6.21 9.82
CA ILE A 35 14.69 5.17 10.18
C ILE A 35 13.30 5.77 10.34
N GLY A 36 13.17 6.88 11.06
CA GLY A 36 11.89 7.58 11.24
C GLY A 36 11.28 8.02 9.91
N ALA A 37 12.07 8.65 9.04
CA ALA A 37 11.64 9.04 7.70
C ALA A 37 11.22 7.83 6.86
N THR A 38 11.99 6.74 6.92
CA THR A 38 11.67 5.49 6.21
C THR A 38 10.33 4.91 6.66
N VAL A 39 10.05 4.91 7.97
CA VAL A 39 8.78 4.42 8.52
C VAL A 39 7.60 5.30 8.10
N VAL A 40 7.75 6.62 8.08
CA VAL A 40 6.70 7.54 7.63
C VAL A 40 6.41 7.34 6.14
N VAL A 41 7.45 7.28 5.31
CA VAL A 41 7.31 7.00 3.87
C VAL A 41 6.69 5.63 3.65
N MET A 42 7.10 4.61 4.41
CA MET A 42 6.48 3.29 4.36
C MET A 42 5.00 3.38 4.73
N ALA A 43 4.61 4.05 5.81
CA ALA A 43 3.21 4.17 6.19
C ALA A 43 2.38 4.88 5.11
N PHE A 44 2.88 5.98 4.55
CA PHE A 44 2.15 6.78 3.55
C PHE A 44 2.16 6.20 2.14
N VAL A 45 3.22 5.50 1.73
CA VAL A 45 3.36 4.96 0.37
C VAL A 45 2.93 3.50 0.34
N LEU A 46 3.38 2.69 1.30
CA LEU A 46 3.07 1.26 1.32
C LEU A 46 1.59 1.02 1.60
N MET A 47 0.96 1.76 2.52
CA MET A 47 -0.47 1.57 2.85
C MET A 47 -1.40 1.77 1.64
N PRO A 48 -1.39 2.90 0.90
CA PRO A 48 -2.24 3.06 -0.28
C PRO A 48 -1.84 2.13 -1.42
N LEU A 49 -0.54 1.87 -1.61
CA LEU A 49 -0.07 0.97 -2.68
C LEU A 49 -0.50 -0.48 -2.42
N PHE A 50 -0.50 -0.91 -1.16
CA PHE A 50 -1.00 -2.21 -0.73
C PHE A 50 -2.52 -2.32 -0.93
N LEU A 51 -3.25 -1.23 -0.66
CA LEU A 51 -4.68 -1.13 -0.94
C LEU A 51 -4.94 -1.29 -2.45
N ILE A 52 -4.36 -0.44 -3.30
CA ILE A 52 -4.55 -0.51 -4.76
C ILE A 52 -4.24 -1.91 -5.30
N HIS A 53 -3.15 -2.52 -4.86
CA HIS A 53 -2.81 -3.88 -5.26
C HIS A 53 -3.88 -4.90 -4.84
N ARG A 54 -4.33 -4.82 -3.58
CA ARG A 54 -5.34 -5.74 -3.03
C ARG A 54 -6.69 -5.60 -3.71
N TYR A 55 -7.08 -4.38 -4.10
CA TYR A 55 -8.37 -4.11 -4.72
C TYR A 55 -8.37 -4.32 -6.24
N LYS A 56 -7.23 -4.52 -6.90
CA LYS A 56 -7.14 -4.70 -8.37
C LYS A 56 -7.87 -5.96 -8.91
N GLY A 57 -8.26 -6.89 -8.06
CA GLY A 57 -8.97 -8.12 -8.45
C GLY A 57 -10.42 -8.23 -7.97
N LYS A 58 -10.89 -7.33 -7.08
CA LYS A 58 -12.29 -7.34 -6.62
C LYS A 58 -13.06 -6.31 -7.43
N ASN A 59 -13.94 -6.79 -8.30
CA ASN A 59 -14.91 -5.95 -9.01
C ASN A 59 -15.69 -5.10 -7.99
N LEU A 60 -15.31 -3.83 -7.84
CA LEU A 60 -16.10 -2.79 -7.17
C LEU A 60 -17.53 -2.69 -7.74
N ARG A 61 -17.75 -3.26 -8.93
CA ARG A 61 -19.02 -3.35 -9.64
C ARG A 61 -20.01 -4.40 -9.11
N ASN A 62 -19.58 -5.33 -8.26
CA ASN A 62 -20.49 -6.30 -7.62
C ASN A 62 -20.91 -5.84 -6.22
N PHE A 63 -20.65 -4.57 -5.85
CA PHE A 63 -21.31 -3.98 -4.71
C PHE A 63 -22.80 -3.90 -5.02
N THR A 64 -23.59 -4.49 -4.13
CA THR A 64 -25.05 -4.64 -4.13
C THR A 64 -25.82 -3.43 -4.67
N LEU A 65 -25.29 -2.22 -4.51
CA LEU A 65 -25.84 -0.96 -5.01
C LEU A 65 -26.12 -0.92 -6.52
N PHE A 66 -25.28 -1.56 -7.36
CA PHE A 66 -25.50 -1.58 -8.82
C PHE A 66 -26.43 -2.71 -9.27
N LYS A 67 -26.72 -3.67 -8.40
CA LYS A 67 -27.63 -4.77 -8.68
C LYS A 67 -29.08 -4.32 -8.48
N GLU A 68 -29.34 -3.61 -7.39
CA GLU A 68 -30.64 -3.04 -7.04
C GLU A 68 -31.14 -2.04 -8.11
N GLN A 69 -30.28 -1.11 -8.56
CA GLN A 69 -30.63 -0.16 -9.63
C GLN A 69 -30.98 -0.80 -10.99
N LYS A 70 -30.54 -2.03 -11.25
CA LYS A 70 -30.87 -2.74 -12.50
C LYS A 70 -32.16 -3.53 -12.39
N GLU A 71 -32.47 -4.05 -11.20
CA GLU A 71 -33.75 -4.73 -10.93
C GLU A 71 -34.91 -3.73 -10.90
N ASP A 72 -34.75 -2.56 -10.25
CA ASP A 72 -35.79 -1.53 -10.19
C ASP A 72 -36.18 -1.00 -11.57
N LYS A 73 -35.19 -0.77 -12.45
CA LYS A 73 -35.45 -0.30 -13.83
C LYS A 73 -36.13 -1.33 -14.73
N ASN A 74 -36.01 -2.62 -14.41
CA ASN A 74 -36.71 -3.67 -15.15
C ASN A 74 -38.12 -3.91 -14.61
N ALA A 75 -38.36 -3.66 -13.32
CA ALA A 75 -39.68 -3.77 -12.70
C ALA A 75 -40.62 -2.60 -13.05
N GLU A 76 -40.09 -1.39 -13.30
CA GLU A 76 -40.91 -0.25 -13.76
C GLU A 76 -41.30 -0.32 -15.24
N ASN A 77 -40.66 -1.20 -16.03
CA ASN A 77 -40.92 -1.36 -17.48
C ASN A 77 -41.74 -2.63 -17.81
N GLN A 78 -42.32 -3.31 -16.81
CA GLN A 78 -43.25 -4.44 -16.95
C GLN A 78 -44.63 -4.06 -16.40
#